data_AF-B3EF39-F1
#
_entry.id   AF-B3EF39-F1
#
_cell.length_a   1.000
_cell.length_b   1.000
_cell.length_c   1.000
_cell.angle_alpha   90.00
_cell.angle_beta   90.00
_cell.angle_gamma   90.00
#
_symmetry.space_group_name_H-M   'P 1'
#
loop_
_entity.id
_entity.type
_entity.pdbx_description
1 polymer ?
#
loop_
_entity_poly.entity_id
_entity_poly.type
_entity_poly.pdbx_seq_one_letter_code
_entity_poly.pdbx_strand_id
1 'polypeptide(L)'
;MNSDASPQIVKPAAAVSLGRGLDLRSPVMLASGTVSYGEELSRLCDLRKIGGIVTKAISLEPRTGNPPQRIAETPSGMINAIGLANVGVERFIAEKVPFLRGLGTAVIVNIAGRSIDDYCEVVSRLDTVEGLHAYEINLSCPNVKGECMIMGVSRDATFEIVSELRKLTRRHLMIKLTPNVTSISSIALAAQEAGADSVSLINTLVGMAVNYKTRKPLIKNRHRRPLRTGNKTRSTCKSLGSLQRRKYSGSRHGRHRQLRRRHGIPARRCKRNTDRHHELRLPRHQPANRPSHRNPLLRTKRPGIPGLCGKPDCLNAVG
;
A
#
# COMPACT_ATOMS: atom_id res chain seq x y z
N MET A 1 -16.03 -19.51 -49.80
CA MET A 1 -16.75 -19.69 -48.52
C MET A 1 -15.80 -19.27 -47.41
N ASN A 2 -16.02 -18.09 -46.83
CA ASN A 2 -15.25 -17.63 -45.67
C ASN A 2 -15.87 -18.20 -44.40
N SER A 3 -15.08 -18.88 -43.58
CA SER A 3 -15.34 -18.95 -42.13
C SER A 3 -14.06 -19.37 -41.39
N ASP A 4 -13.05 -18.51 -41.46
CA ASP A 4 -12.04 -18.41 -40.42
C ASP A 4 -12.70 -17.68 -39.24
N ALA A 5 -13.28 -18.46 -38.33
CA ALA A 5 -13.83 -17.95 -37.08
C ALA A 5 -13.02 -18.55 -35.93
N SER A 6 -11.84 -17.99 -35.73
CA SER A 6 -11.11 -18.12 -34.46
C SER A 6 -12.08 -17.84 -33.30
N PRO A 7 -12.17 -18.72 -32.28
CA PRO A 7 -13.12 -18.55 -31.19
C PRO A 7 -12.86 -17.22 -30.50
N GLN A 8 -13.79 -16.28 -30.65
CA GLN A 8 -13.78 -15.00 -29.97
C GLN A 8 -13.78 -15.28 -28.46
N ILE A 9 -12.63 -15.09 -27.79
CA ILE A 9 -12.53 -15.21 -26.35
C ILE A 9 -13.38 -14.08 -25.76
N VAL A 10 -14.63 -14.40 -25.40
CA VAL A 10 -15.56 -13.46 -24.78
C VAL A 10 -14.94 -13.00 -23.47
N LYS A 11 -14.55 -11.73 -23.43
CA LYS A 11 -14.03 -11.09 -22.22
C LYS A 11 -15.09 -11.21 -21.12
N PRO A 12 -14.82 -11.87 -19.99
CA PRO A 12 -15.79 -12.01 -18.92
C PRO A 12 -16.33 -10.64 -18.49
N ALA A 13 -17.61 -10.53 -18.18
CA ALA A 13 -18.24 -9.25 -17.78
C ALA A 13 -17.55 -8.58 -16.56
N ALA A 14 -16.79 -9.36 -15.78
CA ALA A 14 -16.04 -8.91 -14.62
C ALA A 14 -14.54 -8.66 -14.89
N ALA A 15 -14.06 -8.77 -16.14
CA ALA A 15 -12.65 -8.56 -16.43
C ALA A 15 -12.23 -7.09 -16.24
N VAL A 16 -11.07 -6.87 -15.63
CA VAL A 16 -10.52 -5.55 -15.29
C VAL A 16 -9.09 -5.45 -15.80
N SER A 17 -8.79 -4.41 -16.56
CA SER A 17 -7.40 -4.05 -16.89
C SER A 17 -6.89 -3.03 -15.88
N LEU A 18 -5.71 -3.29 -15.31
CA LEU A 18 -5.00 -2.34 -14.44
C LEU A 18 -3.89 -1.60 -15.19
N GLY A 19 -3.72 -1.83 -16.50
CA GLY A 19 -2.68 -1.23 -17.32
C GLY A 19 -1.32 -1.92 -17.19
N ARG A 20 -0.37 -1.55 -18.07
CA ARG A 20 0.96 -2.17 -18.18
C ARG A 20 0.92 -3.70 -18.38
N GLY A 21 -0.05 -4.19 -19.14
CA GLY A 21 -0.23 -5.63 -19.42
C GLY A 21 -0.81 -6.45 -18.26
N LEU A 22 -1.21 -5.81 -17.15
CA LEU A 22 -1.91 -6.49 -16.06
C LEU A 22 -3.42 -6.54 -16.34
N ASP A 23 -3.83 -7.58 -17.06
CA ASP A 23 -5.23 -7.86 -17.37
C ASP A 23 -5.77 -8.99 -16.48
N LEU A 24 -6.76 -8.65 -15.66
CA LEU A 24 -7.41 -9.58 -14.75
C LEU A 24 -8.73 -10.06 -15.35
N ARG A 25 -8.95 -11.37 -15.39
CA ARG A 25 -10.22 -11.97 -15.83
C ARG A 25 -11.40 -11.72 -14.87
N SER A 26 -11.08 -11.33 -13.64
CA SER A 26 -12.00 -11.09 -12.53
C SER A 26 -11.37 -10.03 -11.60
N PRO A 27 -12.15 -9.22 -10.87
CA PRO A 27 -11.58 -8.24 -9.94
C PRO A 27 -11.07 -8.88 -8.64
N VAL A 28 -11.29 -10.19 -8.46
CA VAL A 28 -10.90 -10.91 -7.25
C VAL A 28 -9.46 -11.39 -7.37
N MET A 29 -8.60 -10.91 -6.47
CA MET A 29 -7.21 -11.39 -6.33
C MET A 29 -7.00 -12.02 -4.96
N LEU A 30 -6.12 -13.01 -4.88
CA LEU A 30 -5.69 -13.61 -3.62
C LEU A 30 -4.62 -12.73 -2.98
N ALA A 31 -4.82 -12.35 -1.72
CA ALA A 31 -3.93 -11.44 -1.02
C ALA A 31 -2.61 -12.11 -0.62
N SER A 32 -1.50 -11.38 -0.75
CA SER A 32 -0.17 -11.86 -0.33
C SER A 32 -0.18 -12.40 1.10
N GLY A 33 0.42 -13.58 1.27
CA GLY A 33 0.57 -14.25 2.56
C GLY A 33 -0.63 -15.09 3.02
N THR A 34 -1.71 -15.16 2.22
CA THR A 34 -2.89 -16.00 2.53
C THR A 34 -2.86 -17.35 1.80
N VAL A 35 -2.13 -17.45 0.69
CA VAL A 35 -2.13 -18.63 -0.21
C VAL A 35 -0.73 -19.08 -0.61
N SER A 36 0.31 -18.66 0.13
CA SER A 36 1.71 -18.98 -0.18
C SER A 36 2.07 -18.65 -1.65
N TYR A 37 2.34 -19.66 -2.47
CA TYR A 37 2.57 -19.55 -3.93
C TYR A 37 1.44 -20.20 -4.75
N GLY A 38 0.36 -20.64 -4.12
CA GLY A 38 -0.84 -21.21 -4.77
C GLY A 38 -0.85 -22.73 -4.88
N GLU A 39 0.25 -23.42 -4.57
CA GLU A 39 0.40 -24.88 -4.70
C GLU A 39 -0.57 -25.68 -3.83
N GLU A 40 -0.86 -25.19 -2.62
CA GLU A 40 -1.81 -25.84 -1.71
C GLU A 40 -3.25 -25.59 -2.14
N LEU A 41 -3.55 -24.36 -2.58
CA LEU A 41 -4.91 -23.96 -2.95
C LEU A 41 -5.33 -24.53 -4.31
N SER A 42 -4.40 -24.72 -5.26
CA SER A 42 -4.68 -25.30 -6.58
C SER A 42 -5.20 -26.74 -6.51
N ARG A 43 -4.95 -27.44 -5.40
CA ARG A 43 -5.49 -28.78 -5.12
C ARG A 43 -6.95 -28.75 -4.71
N LEU A 44 -7.44 -27.61 -4.24
CA LEU A 44 -8.80 -27.43 -3.72
C LEU A 44 -9.71 -26.67 -4.69
N CYS A 45 -9.14 -25.78 -5.52
CA CYS A 45 -9.92 -25.02 -6.49
C CYS A 45 -9.13 -24.65 -7.76
N ASP A 46 -9.88 -24.40 -8.84
CA ASP A 46 -9.31 -23.97 -10.11
C ASP A 46 -8.90 -22.48 -10.07
N LEU A 47 -7.61 -22.24 -9.87
CA LEU A 47 -7.04 -20.89 -9.79
C LEU A 47 -7.16 -20.10 -11.11
N ARG A 48 -7.43 -20.75 -12.25
CA ARG A 48 -7.74 -20.06 -13.51
C ARG A 48 -9.03 -19.26 -13.42
N LYS A 49 -9.89 -19.45 -12.41
CA LYS A 49 -11.11 -18.63 -12.25
C LYS A 49 -10.87 -17.35 -11.45
N ILE A 50 -9.71 -17.23 -10.80
CA ILE A 50 -9.30 -16.07 -10.01
C ILE A 50 -8.64 -15.04 -10.92
N GLY A 51 -8.82 -13.75 -10.61
CA GLY A 51 -8.25 -12.64 -11.38
C GLY A 51 -6.73 -12.59 -11.34
N GLY A 52 -6.16 -12.86 -10.17
CA GLY A 52 -4.73 -12.97 -9.96
C GLY A 52 -4.35 -13.51 -8.59
N ILE A 53 -3.12 -14.00 -8.47
CA ILE A 53 -2.48 -14.36 -7.22
C ILE A 53 -1.41 -13.33 -6.89
N VAL A 54 -1.48 -12.78 -5.68
CA VAL A 54 -0.36 -12.03 -5.12
C VAL A 54 0.45 -12.99 -4.25
N THR A 55 1.68 -13.29 -4.66
CA THR A 55 2.51 -14.31 -4.00
C THR A 55 2.84 -13.92 -2.56
N LYS A 56 3.30 -14.89 -1.78
CA LYS A 56 4.03 -14.61 -0.54
C LYS A 56 5.17 -13.61 -0.82
N ALA A 57 5.33 -12.64 0.07
CA ALA A 57 6.44 -11.69 0.04
C ALA A 57 7.78 -12.40 -0.13
N ILE A 58 8.54 -12.03 -1.15
CA ILE A 58 9.91 -12.49 -1.40
C ILE A 58 10.89 -11.39 -1.01
N SER A 59 12.00 -11.78 -0.38
CA SER A 59 13.16 -10.93 -0.13
C SER A 59 14.38 -11.43 -0.91
N LEU A 60 15.45 -10.64 -0.93
CA LEU A 60 16.73 -11.02 -1.52
C LEU A 60 17.19 -12.37 -0.97
N GLU A 61 17.41 -12.40 0.34
CA GLU A 61 17.78 -13.62 1.06
C GLU A 61 16.57 -14.37 1.65
N PRO A 62 16.66 -15.70 1.85
CA PRO A 62 15.65 -16.48 2.54
C PRO A 62 15.41 -15.99 3.97
N ARG A 63 14.18 -16.17 4.47
CA ARG A 63 13.80 -15.80 5.83
C ARG A 63 13.02 -16.93 6.49
N THR A 64 13.45 -17.31 7.70
CA THR A 64 12.76 -18.32 8.52
C THR A 64 11.46 -17.79 9.15
N GLY A 65 11.40 -16.48 9.40
CA GLY A 65 10.32 -15.81 10.12
C GLY A 65 10.44 -15.90 11.63
N ASN A 66 9.42 -15.42 12.36
CA ASN A 66 9.43 -15.39 13.83
C ASN A 66 9.22 -16.79 14.41
N PRO A 67 9.60 -17.12 15.65
CA PRO A 67 9.26 -18.43 16.22
C PRO A 67 7.73 -18.62 16.37
N PRO A 68 7.21 -19.87 16.33
CA PRO A 68 5.84 -20.17 16.78
C PRO A 68 5.63 -19.73 18.23
N GLN A 69 4.45 -19.30 18.67
CA GLN A 69 3.17 -19.16 17.98
C GLN A 69 3.07 -17.85 17.15
N ARG A 70 2.78 -17.97 15.85
CA ARG A 70 2.77 -16.84 14.90
C ARG A 70 1.38 -16.28 14.60
N ILE A 71 0.32 -16.97 14.99
CA ILE A 71 -1.07 -16.60 14.70
C ILE A 71 -1.94 -16.82 15.93
N ALA A 72 -2.96 -15.98 16.09
CA ALA A 72 -4.01 -16.17 17.06
C ALA A 72 -5.32 -15.59 16.52
N GLU A 73 -6.41 -16.30 16.73
CA GLU A 73 -7.74 -15.83 16.36
C GLU A 73 -8.18 -14.66 17.25
N THR A 74 -9.01 -13.79 16.69
CA THR A 74 -9.75 -12.76 17.45
C THR A 74 -11.20 -12.78 16.96
N PRO A 75 -12.20 -12.31 17.73
CA PRO A 75 -13.58 -12.28 17.22
C PRO A 75 -13.63 -11.58 15.87
N SER A 76 -14.17 -12.16 14.79
CA SER A 76 -14.22 -11.52 13.45
C SER A 76 -12.86 -11.14 12.83
N GLY A 77 -11.79 -11.86 13.13
CA GLY A 77 -10.48 -11.66 12.51
C GLY A 77 -9.36 -12.50 13.10
N MET A 78 -8.12 -12.14 12.82
CA MET A 78 -6.97 -12.79 13.43
C MET A 78 -5.84 -11.78 13.62
N ILE A 79 -4.91 -12.10 14.52
CA ILE A 79 -3.62 -11.46 14.60
C ILE A 79 -2.53 -12.40 14.09
N ASN A 80 -1.54 -11.85 13.40
CA ASN A 80 -0.40 -12.60 12.90
C ASN A 80 0.92 -11.87 13.15
N ALA A 81 1.98 -12.65 13.30
CA ALA A 81 3.35 -12.18 13.39
C ALA A 81 4.27 -13.19 12.70
N ILE A 82 4.08 -13.39 11.39
CA ILE A 82 4.83 -14.41 10.63
C ILE A 82 6.33 -14.10 10.54
N GLY A 83 6.70 -12.81 10.45
CA GLY A 83 8.11 -12.40 10.32
C GLY A 83 8.65 -12.46 8.88
N LEU A 84 7.77 -12.42 7.88
CA LEU A 84 8.12 -12.48 6.46
C LEU A 84 8.88 -13.76 6.08
N ALA A 85 8.51 -14.90 6.66
CA ALA A 85 9.07 -16.20 6.26
C ALA A 85 8.88 -16.41 4.74
N ASN A 86 9.98 -16.65 4.02
CA ASN A 86 9.99 -16.82 2.57
C ASN A 86 11.29 -17.50 2.09
N VAL A 87 11.31 -17.94 0.83
CA VAL A 87 12.37 -18.79 0.26
C VAL A 87 13.56 -18.01 -0.31
N GLY A 88 13.49 -16.68 -0.37
CA GLY A 88 14.48 -15.86 -1.08
C GLY A 88 14.21 -15.79 -2.59
N VAL A 89 14.83 -14.84 -3.28
CA VAL A 89 14.58 -14.60 -4.71
C VAL A 89 15.09 -15.73 -5.59
N GLU A 90 16.27 -16.28 -5.29
CA GLU A 90 16.89 -17.35 -6.07
C GLU A 90 16.02 -18.62 -6.13
N ARG A 91 15.63 -19.13 -4.96
CA ARG A 91 14.76 -20.31 -4.88
C ARG A 91 13.36 -20.02 -5.39
N PHE A 92 12.86 -18.79 -5.26
CA PHE A 92 11.58 -18.42 -5.84
C PHE A 92 11.62 -18.56 -7.37
N ILE A 93 12.66 -18.03 -8.02
CA ILE A 93 12.84 -18.13 -9.47
C ILE A 93 13.00 -19.59 -9.90
N ALA A 94 13.88 -20.34 -9.24
CA ALA A 94 14.17 -21.73 -9.62
C ALA A 94 13.00 -22.69 -9.37
N GLU A 95 12.31 -22.57 -8.24
CA GLU A 95 11.36 -23.59 -7.76
C GLU A 95 9.89 -23.18 -7.90
N LYS A 96 9.58 -21.88 -7.74
CA LYS A 96 8.17 -21.41 -7.64
C LYS A 96 7.65 -20.81 -8.93
N VAL A 97 8.48 -20.09 -9.68
CA VAL A 97 8.07 -19.50 -10.97
C VAL A 97 7.59 -20.55 -11.97
N PRO A 98 8.23 -21.73 -12.15
CA PRO A 98 7.74 -22.74 -13.09
C PRO A 98 6.29 -23.15 -12.83
N PHE A 99 5.92 -23.36 -11.56
CA PHE A 99 4.53 -23.64 -11.17
C PHE A 99 3.60 -22.44 -11.44
N LEU A 100 4.02 -21.23 -11.03
CA LEU A 100 3.22 -20.02 -11.17
C LEU A 100 2.86 -19.71 -12.63
N ARG A 101 3.79 -19.96 -13.57
CA ARG A 101 3.56 -19.81 -15.03
C ARG A 101 2.41 -20.69 -15.53
N GLY A 102 2.24 -21.87 -14.94
CA GLY A 102 1.21 -22.84 -15.32
C GLY A 102 -0.19 -22.55 -14.76
N LEU A 103 -0.34 -21.58 -13.86
CA LEU A 103 -1.62 -21.34 -13.17
C LEU A 103 -2.73 -20.78 -14.06
N GLY A 104 -2.38 -20.16 -15.20
CA GLY A 104 -3.35 -19.52 -16.09
C GLY A 104 -4.11 -18.36 -15.42
N THR A 105 -3.51 -17.69 -14.44
CA THR A 105 -4.01 -16.46 -13.80
C THR A 105 -2.89 -15.42 -13.71
N ALA A 106 -3.22 -14.16 -13.45
CA ALA A 106 -2.19 -13.13 -13.30
C ALA A 106 -1.34 -13.39 -12.06
N VAL A 107 -0.02 -13.35 -12.21
CA VAL A 107 0.95 -13.56 -11.14
C VAL A 107 1.56 -12.20 -10.76
N ILE A 108 1.27 -11.75 -9.55
CA ILE A 108 1.81 -10.52 -8.98
C ILE A 108 2.78 -10.91 -7.87
N VAL A 109 4.06 -10.57 -8.01
CA VAL A 109 5.06 -10.92 -7.00
C VAL A 109 5.07 -9.87 -5.90
N ASN A 110 4.77 -10.27 -4.66
CA ASN A 110 4.94 -9.39 -3.51
C ASN A 110 6.43 -9.32 -3.15
N ILE A 111 6.98 -8.11 -3.03
CA ILE A 111 8.40 -7.90 -2.74
C ILE A 111 8.55 -7.16 -1.41
N ALA A 112 9.47 -7.65 -0.57
CA ALA A 112 9.84 -7.03 0.70
C ALA A 112 11.37 -7.01 0.85
N GLY A 113 11.90 -5.89 1.34
CA GLY A 113 13.34 -5.65 1.53
C GLY A 113 13.64 -4.95 2.85
N ARG A 114 14.93 -4.86 3.18
CA ARG A 114 15.44 -4.14 4.36
C ARG A 114 16.02 -2.77 4.00
N SER A 115 16.37 -2.54 2.74
CA SER A 115 16.92 -1.29 2.18
C SER A 115 16.36 -1.07 0.77
N ILE A 116 16.53 0.12 0.19
CA ILE A 116 16.15 0.39 -1.21
C ILE A 116 16.91 -0.57 -2.14
N ASP A 117 18.20 -0.79 -1.88
CA ASP A 117 19.05 -1.70 -2.64
C ASP A 117 18.50 -3.13 -2.65
N ASP A 118 18.01 -3.64 -1.52
CA ASP A 118 17.36 -4.96 -1.48
C ASP A 118 16.15 -5.02 -2.43
N TYR A 119 15.32 -3.97 -2.47
CA TYR A 119 14.17 -3.93 -3.37
C TYR A 119 14.61 -3.85 -4.83
N CYS A 120 15.58 -2.99 -5.13
CA CYS A 120 16.12 -2.80 -6.47
C CYS A 120 16.74 -4.10 -7.01
N GLU A 121 17.52 -4.80 -6.19
CA GLU A 121 18.16 -6.07 -6.56
C GLU A 121 17.11 -7.15 -6.85
N VAL A 122 16.13 -7.32 -5.96
CA VAL A 122 15.05 -8.30 -6.18
C VAL A 122 14.25 -7.97 -7.44
N VAL A 123 13.89 -6.70 -7.66
CA VAL A 123 13.16 -6.30 -8.88
C VAL A 123 14.01 -6.56 -10.13
N SER A 124 15.30 -6.24 -10.10
CA SER A 124 16.20 -6.42 -11.25
C SER A 124 16.32 -7.89 -11.64
N ARG A 125 16.46 -8.79 -10.66
CA ARG A 125 16.48 -10.25 -10.91
C ARG A 125 15.15 -10.78 -11.41
N LEU A 126 14.02 -10.28 -10.90
CA LEU A 126 12.70 -10.73 -11.33
C LEU A 126 12.32 -10.18 -12.71
N ASP A 127 12.83 -9.00 -13.11
CA ASP A 127 12.44 -8.37 -14.37
C ASP A 127 12.98 -9.09 -15.61
N THR A 128 14.02 -9.88 -15.45
CA THR A 128 14.54 -10.79 -16.48
C THR A 128 13.76 -12.10 -16.58
N VAL A 129 12.85 -12.38 -15.64
CA VAL A 129 12.11 -13.66 -15.55
C VAL A 129 10.74 -13.55 -16.20
N GLU A 130 10.48 -14.41 -17.19
CA GLU A 130 9.20 -14.46 -17.88
C GLU A 130 8.04 -14.98 -17.02
N GLY A 131 6.82 -14.61 -17.39
CA GLY A 131 5.58 -15.14 -16.80
C GLY A 131 5.13 -14.48 -15.49
N LEU A 132 5.86 -13.48 -15.01
CA LEU A 132 5.40 -12.59 -13.92
C LEU A 132 4.73 -11.36 -14.54
N HIS A 133 3.60 -10.92 -14.00
CA HIS A 133 2.79 -9.88 -14.63
C HIS A 133 2.95 -8.51 -13.98
N ALA A 134 3.24 -8.49 -12.67
CA ALA A 134 3.33 -7.27 -11.89
C ALA A 134 4.14 -7.46 -10.61
N TYR A 135 4.51 -6.35 -9.98
CA TYR A 135 5.11 -6.33 -8.65
C TYR A 135 4.20 -5.61 -7.65
N GLU A 136 3.98 -6.21 -6.48
CA GLU A 136 3.38 -5.55 -5.32
C GLU A 136 4.48 -5.21 -4.30
N ILE A 137 4.88 -3.95 -4.22
CA ILE A 137 5.94 -3.49 -3.32
C ILE A 137 5.37 -3.30 -1.91
N ASN A 138 5.87 -4.10 -0.97
CA ASN A 138 5.39 -4.12 0.40
C ASN A 138 6.22 -3.20 1.32
N LEU A 139 5.84 -1.93 1.40
CA LEU A 139 6.52 -0.94 2.23
C LEU A 139 6.21 -1.04 3.73
N SER A 140 5.50 -2.08 4.18
CA SER A 140 5.04 -2.19 5.57
C SER A 140 6.09 -2.72 6.56
N CYS A 141 7.28 -3.13 6.09
CA CYS A 141 8.32 -3.77 6.90
C CYS A 141 8.76 -2.89 8.09
N PRO A 142 8.44 -3.26 9.34
CA PRO A 142 8.90 -2.52 10.50
C PRO A 142 10.26 -3.06 10.98
N ASN A 143 11.14 -2.17 11.42
CA ASN A 143 12.31 -2.44 12.24
C ASN A 143 13.43 -3.27 11.58
N VAL A 144 14.23 -2.59 10.78
CA VAL A 144 15.68 -2.81 10.78
C VAL A 144 16.26 -1.66 11.59
N LYS A 145 17.10 -1.94 12.59
CA LYS A 145 17.86 -0.87 13.28
C LYS A 145 18.73 -0.20 12.21
N GLY A 146 18.53 1.09 11.98
CA GLY A 146 19.10 1.86 10.86
C GLY A 146 18.02 2.25 9.84
N GLU A 147 17.80 3.56 9.69
CA GLU A 147 17.19 4.37 8.60
C GLU A 147 15.90 3.91 7.88
N CYS A 148 15.62 2.61 7.76
CA CYS A 148 14.49 2.03 7.03
C CYS A 148 13.17 1.96 7.82
N MET A 149 13.08 2.58 9.00
CA MET A 149 11.81 2.75 9.74
C MET A 149 10.74 3.55 8.98
N ILE A 150 11.11 4.21 7.88
CA ILE A 150 10.39 5.38 7.35
C ILE A 150 9.72 5.11 5.98
N MET A 151 10.03 4.01 5.29
CA MET A 151 9.66 3.84 3.87
C MET A 151 8.15 3.88 3.60
N GLY A 152 7.35 3.12 4.34
CA GLY A 152 5.90 3.05 4.15
C GLY A 152 5.08 4.06 4.96
N VAL A 153 5.73 4.91 5.75
CA VAL A 153 5.07 5.88 6.66
C VAL A 153 5.41 7.33 6.34
N SER A 154 6.42 7.57 5.50
CA SER A 154 6.80 8.89 4.99
C SER A 154 6.48 9.04 3.51
N ARG A 155 6.08 10.26 3.14
CA ARG A 155 5.88 10.66 1.75
C ARG A 155 7.20 10.61 0.97
N ASP A 156 8.27 11.16 1.52
CA ASP A 156 9.54 11.34 0.81
C ASP A 156 10.21 9.99 0.58
N ALA A 157 10.27 9.14 1.61
CA ALA A 157 10.84 7.80 1.49
C ALA A 157 10.02 6.90 0.53
N THR A 158 8.69 7.06 0.48
CA THR A 158 7.87 6.38 -0.54
C THR A 158 8.16 6.91 -1.94
N PHE A 159 8.33 8.22 -2.12
CA PHE A 159 8.65 8.80 -3.41
C PHE A 159 10.00 8.29 -3.93
N GLU A 160 11.02 8.29 -3.06
CA GLU A 160 12.37 7.84 -3.36
C GLU A 160 12.41 6.38 -3.83
N ILE A 161 11.94 5.43 -2.99
CA ILE A 161 11.98 4.00 -3.33
C ILE A 161 11.18 3.68 -4.59
N VAL A 162 10.01 4.30 -4.78
CA VAL A 162 9.18 4.04 -5.97
C VAL A 162 9.87 4.60 -7.21
N SER A 163 10.56 5.74 -7.11
CA SER A 163 11.30 6.34 -8.23
C SER A 163 12.45 5.44 -8.66
N GLU A 164 13.21 4.89 -7.71
CA GLU A 164 14.29 3.94 -8.02
C GLU A 164 13.76 2.66 -8.68
N LEU A 165 12.72 2.05 -8.08
CA LEU A 165 12.13 0.83 -8.63
C LEU A 165 11.53 1.04 -10.03
N ARG A 166 10.95 2.22 -10.29
CA ARG A 166 10.35 2.52 -11.59
C ARG A 166 11.37 2.55 -12.72
N LYS A 167 12.63 2.92 -12.44
CA LYS A 167 13.72 2.93 -13.43
C LYS A 167 14.07 1.51 -13.90
N LEU A 168 13.88 0.51 -13.04
CA LEU A 168 14.36 -0.87 -13.24
C LEU A 168 13.38 -1.77 -13.99
N THR A 169 12.08 -1.46 -13.97
CA THR A 169 11.06 -2.31 -14.58
C THR A 169 10.14 -1.51 -15.48
N ARG A 170 9.49 -2.19 -16.43
CA ARG A 170 8.33 -1.68 -17.19
C ARG A 170 7.01 -2.37 -16.84
N ARG A 171 7.06 -3.42 -16.01
CA ARG A 171 5.87 -4.14 -15.52
C ARG A 171 5.03 -3.25 -14.61
N HIS A 172 3.79 -3.66 -14.39
CA HIS A 172 2.88 -2.94 -13.50
C HIS A 172 3.47 -2.89 -12.07
N LEU A 173 3.63 -1.68 -11.54
CA LEU A 173 4.18 -1.43 -10.22
C LEU A 173 3.09 -0.99 -9.25
N MET A 174 2.67 -1.91 -8.38
CA MET A 174 1.63 -1.71 -7.37
C MET A 174 2.26 -1.48 -5.99
N ILE A 175 1.88 -0.42 -5.28
CA ILE A 175 2.44 -0.11 -3.95
C ILE A 175 1.45 -0.46 -2.85
N LYS A 176 1.84 -1.37 -1.96
CA LYS A 176 1.00 -1.82 -0.84
C LYS A 176 1.18 -0.92 0.37
N LEU A 177 0.15 -0.15 0.71
CA LEU A 177 0.24 0.84 1.79
C LEU A 177 -0.21 0.27 3.13
N THR A 178 0.52 0.66 4.17
CA THR A 178 0.16 0.39 5.56
C THR A 178 -0.94 1.35 6.02
N PRO A 179 -1.95 0.88 6.77
CA PRO A 179 -2.96 1.75 7.38
C PRO A 179 -2.45 2.48 8.63
N ASN A 180 -1.26 2.13 9.13
CA ASN A 180 -0.73 2.62 10.41
C ASN A 180 0.01 3.96 10.25
N VAL A 181 -0.68 4.96 9.68
CA VAL A 181 -0.14 6.27 9.32
C VAL A 181 -1.18 7.36 9.59
N THR A 182 -0.72 8.59 9.83
CA THR A 182 -1.62 9.74 10.03
C THR A 182 -2.39 10.09 8.75
N SER A 183 -1.73 10.05 7.60
CA SER A 183 -2.35 10.31 6.29
C SER A 183 -1.85 9.31 5.25
N ILE A 184 -2.68 8.31 4.93
CA ILE A 184 -2.38 7.37 3.85
C ILE A 184 -2.39 8.06 2.48
N SER A 185 -3.21 9.10 2.33
CA SER A 185 -3.40 9.77 1.05
C SER A 185 -2.16 10.54 0.57
N SER A 186 -1.38 11.12 1.49
CA SER A 186 -0.13 11.81 1.14
C SER A 186 0.92 10.83 0.63
N ILE A 187 0.95 9.63 1.21
CA ILE A 187 1.83 8.53 0.81
C ILE A 187 1.40 7.98 -0.55
N ALA A 188 0.11 7.75 -0.75
CA ALA A 188 -0.42 7.28 -2.02
C ALA A 188 -0.18 8.28 -3.17
N LEU A 189 -0.27 9.58 -2.90
CA LEU A 189 0.09 10.62 -3.87
C LEU A 189 1.59 10.60 -4.20
N ALA A 190 2.47 10.40 -3.21
CA ALA A 190 3.90 10.26 -3.48
C ALA A 190 4.22 9.04 -4.35
N ALA A 191 3.62 7.89 -4.05
CA ALA A 191 3.76 6.70 -4.87
C ALA A 191 3.33 6.96 -6.33
N GLN A 192 2.19 7.63 -6.52
CA GLN A 192 1.73 8.02 -7.85
C GLN A 192 2.72 8.96 -8.56
N GLU A 193 3.19 10.01 -7.88
CA GLU A 193 4.12 10.99 -8.46
C GLU A 193 5.47 10.36 -8.84
N ALA A 194 5.92 9.37 -8.08
CA ALA A 194 7.13 8.59 -8.35
C ALA A 194 6.96 7.53 -9.45
N GLY A 195 5.74 7.33 -9.97
CA GLY A 195 5.49 6.46 -11.12
C GLY A 195 4.89 5.09 -10.81
N ALA A 196 4.30 4.89 -9.62
CA ALA A 196 3.46 3.73 -9.36
C ALA A 196 2.23 3.70 -10.29
N ASP A 197 1.90 2.53 -10.81
CA ASP A 197 0.73 2.34 -11.67
C ASP A 197 -0.55 2.17 -10.84
N SER A 198 -0.45 1.60 -9.63
CA SER A 198 -1.56 1.46 -8.69
C SER A 198 -1.11 1.39 -7.23
N VAL A 199 -2.08 1.40 -6.31
CA VAL A 199 -1.87 1.14 -4.89
C VAL A 199 -2.79 0.01 -4.42
N SER A 200 -2.29 -0.87 -3.56
CA SER A 200 -3.12 -1.87 -2.86
C SER A 200 -3.33 -1.47 -1.40
N LEU A 201 -4.58 -1.52 -0.98
CA LEU A 201 -5.04 -1.05 0.32
C LEU A 201 -5.92 -2.13 0.97
N ILE A 202 -5.72 -2.54 2.21
CA ILE A 202 -4.66 -2.16 3.15
C ILE A 202 -3.81 -3.36 3.54
N ASN A 203 -2.58 -3.09 3.98
CA ASN A 203 -1.90 -4.03 4.86
C ASN A 203 -2.61 -4.08 6.24
N THR A 204 -2.11 -4.91 7.12
CA THR A 204 -2.70 -5.20 8.44
C THR A 204 -2.58 -4.04 9.43
N LEU A 205 -3.54 -3.92 10.34
CA LEU A 205 -3.47 -2.97 11.47
C LEU A 205 -2.59 -3.52 12.60
N VAL A 206 -1.93 -2.68 13.38
CA VAL A 206 -1.25 -3.15 14.60
C VAL A 206 -2.29 -3.53 15.67
N GLY A 207 -2.08 -4.66 16.34
CA GLY A 207 -2.97 -5.15 17.40
C GLY A 207 -2.29 -6.10 18.38
N MET A 208 -2.98 -6.40 19.47
CA MET A 208 -2.56 -7.37 20.48
C MET A 208 -3.77 -8.14 20.95
N ALA A 209 -3.61 -9.45 21.14
CA ALA A 209 -4.58 -10.29 21.83
C ALA A 209 -3.93 -10.80 23.11
N VAL A 210 -4.69 -10.76 24.21
CA VAL A 210 -4.23 -11.09 25.55
C VAL A 210 -5.06 -12.25 26.07
N ASN A 211 -4.40 -13.25 26.63
CA ASN A 211 -5.08 -14.29 27.38
C ASN A 211 -5.55 -13.69 28.72
N TYR A 212 -6.86 -13.63 28.94
CA TYR A 212 -7.41 -12.99 30.13
C TYR A 212 -7.05 -13.71 31.44
N LYS A 213 -6.88 -15.05 31.42
CA LYS A 213 -6.51 -15.85 32.59
C LYS A 213 -5.05 -15.62 32.99
N THR A 214 -4.14 -15.68 32.01
CA THR A 214 -2.69 -15.58 32.29
C THR A 214 -2.18 -14.14 32.24
N ARG A 215 -2.99 -13.20 31.74
CA ARG A 215 -2.64 -11.79 31.47
C ARG A 215 -1.43 -11.63 30.54
N LYS A 216 -1.10 -12.66 29.76
CA LYS A 216 0.03 -12.67 28.81
C LYS A 216 -0.46 -12.50 27.37
N PRO A 217 0.33 -11.88 26.48
CA PRO A 217 0.03 -11.85 25.05
C PRO A 217 -0.09 -13.26 24.46
N LEU A 218 -1.07 -13.49 23.59
CA LEU A 218 -1.23 -14.76 22.87
C LEU A 218 -0.09 -14.99 21.87
N ILE A 219 0.45 -13.92 21.28
CA ILE A 219 1.62 -13.98 20.40
C ILE A 219 2.82 -13.42 21.15
N LYS A 220 3.78 -14.30 21.47
CA LYS A 220 5.00 -13.99 22.23
C LYS A 220 6.08 -13.43 21.30
N ASN A 221 5.84 -12.26 20.71
CA ASN A 221 6.82 -11.64 19.84
C ASN A 221 7.33 -10.33 20.46
N ARG A 222 8.54 -10.35 21.03
CA ARG A 222 9.11 -9.21 21.76
C ARG A 222 9.51 -8.04 20.84
N HIS A 223 9.74 -8.30 19.55
CA HIS A 223 10.34 -7.32 18.62
C HIS A 223 9.40 -6.78 17.53
N ARG A 224 8.24 -7.41 17.30
CA ARG A 224 7.23 -6.93 16.33
C ARG A 224 5.82 -7.10 16.90
N ARG A 225 5.07 -6.01 16.94
CA ARG A 225 3.66 -6.02 17.37
C ARG A 225 2.82 -6.86 16.39
N PRO A 226 1.91 -7.72 16.89
CA PRO A 226 1.03 -8.50 16.03
C PRO A 226 0.16 -7.63 15.13
N LEU A 227 -0.25 -8.21 14.02
CA LEU A 227 -0.92 -7.54 12.92
C LEU A 227 -2.31 -8.13 12.70
N ARG A 228 -3.35 -7.30 12.76
CA ARG A 228 -4.77 -7.63 12.75
C ARG A 228 -5.36 -7.58 11.34
N THR A 229 -6.16 -8.60 11.01
CA THR A 229 -6.89 -8.78 9.73
C THR A 229 -8.34 -9.23 9.96
N GLY A 230 -9.13 -9.36 8.88
CA GLY A 230 -10.50 -9.88 8.91
C GLY A 230 -11.58 -8.80 8.85
N ASN A 231 -12.83 -9.16 9.15
CA ASN A 231 -13.98 -8.24 9.09
C ASN A 231 -13.80 -6.97 9.94
N LYS A 232 -12.99 -7.07 11.00
CA LYS A 232 -12.58 -5.93 11.85
C LYS A 232 -11.79 -4.83 11.14
N THR A 233 -11.14 -5.11 9.99
CA THR A 233 -10.41 -4.10 9.22
C THR A 233 -11.23 -3.54 8.06
N ARG A 234 -12.44 -4.08 7.82
CA ARG A 234 -13.27 -3.74 6.65
C ARG A 234 -13.69 -2.28 6.61
N SER A 235 -14.04 -1.69 7.76
CA SER A 235 -14.40 -0.27 7.86
C SER A 235 -13.20 0.61 7.49
N THR A 236 -12.03 0.34 8.07
CA THR A 236 -10.77 1.05 7.73
C THR A 236 -10.42 0.91 6.26
N CYS A 237 -10.52 -0.30 5.70
CA CYS A 237 -10.28 -0.54 4.27
C CYS A 237 -11.22 0.28 3.37
N LYS A 238 -12.53 0.29 3.67
CA LYS A 238 -13.52 1.08 2.91
C LYS A 238 -13.27 2.59 3.04
N SER A 239 -13.00 3.07 4.25
CA SER A 239 -12.73 4.49 4.51
C SER A 239 -11.49 4.96 3.76
N LEU A 240 -10.38 4.22 3.82
CA LEU A 240 -9.14 4.59 3.11
C LEU A 240 -9.31 4.50 1.60
N GLY A 241 -10.00 3.48 1.09
CA GLY A 241 -10.30 3.36 -0.34
C GLY A 241 -11.18 4.50 -0.87
N SER A 242 -12.20 4.92 -0.12
CA SER A 242 -13.07 6.04 -0.51
C SER A 242 -12.36 7.39 -0.43
N LEU A 243 -11.54 7.62 0.61
CA LEU A 243 -10.72 8.82 0.77
C LEU A 243 -9.77 8.98 -0.42
N GLN A 244 -9.15 7.88 -0.85
CA GLN A 244 -8.23 7.88 -1.99
C GLN A 244 -8.95 8.22 -3.29
N ARG A 245 -10.12 7.62 -3.56
CA ARG A 245 -10.92 7.91 -4.76
C ARG A 245 -11.36 9.38 -4.81
N ARG A 246 -11.80 9.97 -3.69
CA ARG A 246 -12.25 11.37 -3.62
C ARG A 246 -11.13 12.37 -3.93
N LYS A 247 -9.94 12.18 -3.36
CA LYS A 247 -8.77 13.04 -3.65
C LYS A 247 -8.31 12.90 -5.11
N TYR A 248 -8.43 11.70 -5.67
CA TYR A 248 -8.11 11.44 -7.08
C TYR A 248 -9.06 12.16 -8.04
N SER A 249 -10.37 12.16 -7.78
CA SER A 249 -11.34 12.92 -8.60
C SER A 249 -11.11 14.43 -8.57
N GLY A 250 -10.64 14.98 -7.44
CA GLY A 250 -10.28 16.40 -7.32
C GLY A 250 -9.01 16.77 -8.10
N SER A 251 -8.00 15.89 -8.11
CA SER A 251 -6.73 16.12 -8.81
C SER A 251 -6.88 16.17 -10.35
N ARG A 252 -7.75 15.32 -10.94
CA ARG A 252 -8.06 15.40 -12.39
C ARG A 252 -8.70 16.73 -12.80
N HIS A 253 -9.58 17.29 -11.97
CA HIS A 253 -10.19 18.60 -12.21
C HIS A 253 -9.17 19.74 -12.07
N GLY A 254 -8.22 19.62 -11.15
CA GLY A 254 -7.12 20.58 -10.97
C GLY A 254 -6.15 20.61 -12.15
N ARG A 255 -5.72 19.43 -12.65
CA ARG A 255 -4.82 19.33 -13.82
C ARG A 255 -5.47 19.86 -15.10
N HIS A 256 -6.76 19.59 -15.33
CA HIS A 256 -7.48 20.16 -16.48
C HIS A 256 -7.61 21.69 -16.41
N ARG A 257 -7.75 22.28 -15.22
CA ARG A 257 -7.76 23.74 -15.03
C ARG A 257 -6.38 24.37 -15.23
N GLN A 258 -5.30 23.73 -14.75
CA GLN A 258 -3.93 24.22 -14.95
C GLN A 258 -3.45 24.10 -16.40
N LEU A 259 -3.74 22.99 -17.08
CA LEU A 259 -3.43 22.82 -18.51
C LEU A 259 -4.19 23.82 -19.41
N ARG A 260 -5.45 24.14 -19.07
CA ARG A 260 -6.24 25.16 -19.79
C ARG A 260 -5.71 26.59 -19.59
N ARG A 261 -5.07 26.88 -18.46
CA ARG A 261 -4.44 28.19 -18.21
C ARG A 261 -3.07 28.34 -18.88
N ARG A 262 -2.32 27.25 -19.08
CA ARG A 262 -1.00 27.27 -19.74
C ARG A 262 -1.05 27.35 -21.27
N HIS A 263 -2.15 26.94 -21.90
CA HIS A 263 -2.23 26.87 -23.37
C HIS A 263 -3.22 27.85 -24.02
N GLY A 264 -3.72 28.86 -23.29
CA GLY A 264 -4.50 29.96 -23.89
C GLY A 264 -5.73 29.52 -24.70
N ILE A 265 -6.31 28.35 -24.43
CA ILE A 265 -7.43 27.81 -25.22
C ILE A 265 -8.72 28.53 -24.78
N PRO A 266 -9.41 29.29 -25.65
CA PRO A 266 -10.66 29.94 -25.30
C PRO A 266 -11.73 28.90 -24.97
N ALA A 267 -12.52 29.15 -23.93
CA ALA A 267 -13.62 28.27 -23.54
C ALA A 267 -14.71 28.28 -24.63
N ARG A 268 -14.78 27.24 -25.46
CA ARG A 268 -16.01 26.97 -26.22
C ARG A 268 -17.12 26.61 -25.23
N ARG A 269 -18.12 27.50 -25.18
CA ARG A 269 -19.33 27.38 -24.36
C ARG A 269 -20.16 26.22 -24.91
N CYS A 270 -20.06 25.05 -24.29
CA CYS A 270 -20.98 23.95 -24.57
C CYS A 270 -22.33 24.31 -23.92
N LYS A 271 -23.29 24.80 -24.71
CA LYS A 271 -24.69 24.94 -24.29
C LYS A 271 -25.21 23.53 -24.01
N ARG A 272 -25.31 23.15 -22.74
CA ARG A 272 -26.23 22.08 -22.33
C ARG A 272 -27.59 22.72 -22.13
N ASN A 273 -28.51 22.28 -22.98
CA ASN A 273 -29.93 22.56 -22.89
C ASN A 273 -30.50 21.61 -21.82
N THR A 274 -30.88 22.13 -20.67
CA THR A 274 -31.86 21.49 -19.78
C THR A 274 -32.59 22.60 -19.05
N ASP A 275 -33.82 22.81 -19.51
CA ASP A 275 -34.84 23.64 -18.92
C ASP A 275 -35.28 23.12 -17.53
N ARG A 276 -35.72 24.09 -16.73
CA ARG A 276 -36.84 24.08 -15.76
C ARG A 276 -36.68 23.60 -14.31
N HIS A 277 -36.99 24.57 -13.43
CA HIS A 277 -37.55 24.54 -12.06
C HIS A 277 -36.64 23.96 -10.94
N HIS A 278 -36.44 24.57 -9.76
CA HIS A 278 -37.24 25.51 -8.98
C HIS A 278 -36.32 26.49 -8.21
N GLU A 279 -36.76 27.75 -8.09
CA GLU A 279 -36.19 28.79 -7.22
C GLU A 279 -36.33 28.45 -5.73
N LEU A 280 -35.29 28.77 -4.95
CA LEU A 280 -35.42 29.24 -3.57
C LEU A 280 -34.41 30.37 -3.35
N ARG A 281 -34.91 31.60 -3.36
CA ARG A 281 -34.24 32.83 -2.85
C ARG A 281 -34.19 32.75 -1.32
N LEU A 282 -33.17 33.25 -0.63
CA LEU A 282 -32.95 34.64 -0.16
C LEU A 282 -31.70 34.63 0.78
N PRO A 283 -31.17 35.77 1.28
CA PRO A 283 -30.64 36.93 0.59
C PRO A 283 -29.17 37.23 1.01
N ARG A 284 -28.53 38.14 0.25
CA ARG A 284 -27.20 38.69 0.51
C ARG A 284 -27.26 39.79 1.59
N HIS A 285 -26.27 39.82 2.48
CA HIS A 285 -25.88 41.03 3.22
C HIS A 285 -24.44 41.43 2.87
N GLN A 286 -24.28 42.73 2.58
CA GLN A 286 -23.04 43.44 2.28
C GLN A 286 -22.25 43.78 3.58
N PRO A 287 -20.95 44.15 3.46
CA PRO A 287 -20.01 44.25 4.58
C PRO A 287 -19.93 45.67 5.17
N ALA A 288 -19.50 45.80 6.43
CA ALA A 288 -19.15 47.09 7.03
C ALA A 288 -17.87 47.02 7.89
N ASN A 289 -16.89 47.82 7.46
CA ASN A 289 -15.84 48.58 8.16
C ASN A 289 -15.34 48.22 9.58
N ARG A 290 -14.00 48.20 9.69
CA ARG A 290 -13.21 48.45 10.91
C ARG A 290 -13.25 49.94 11.30
N PRO A 291 -12.88 50.29 12.55
CA PRO A 291 -11.52 50.82 12.74
C PRO A 291 -10.78 50.34 14.02
N SER A 292 -9.51 50.70 14.03
CA SER A 292 -8.39 50.44 14.94
C SER A 292 -8.51 50.96 16.38
N HIS A 293 -7.82 50.31 17.34
CA HIS A 293 -7.11 51.01 18.42
C HIS A 293 -5.87 50.23 18.90
N ARG A 294 -4.87 51.00 19.36
CA ARG A 294 -3.49 50.65 19.72
C ARG A 294 -3.35 50.10 21.17
N ASN A 295 -2.29 49.32 21.36
CA ASN A 295 -1.60 48.86 22.60
C ASN A 295 -1.16 50.04 23.52
N PRO A 296 -0.66 49.90 24.80
CA PRO A 296 0.39 48.91 25.19
C PRO A 296 0.58 48.56 26.72
N LEU A 297 1.64 47.75 27.02
CA LEU A 297 2.46 47.64 28.28
C LEU A 297 1.82 46.96 29.53
N LEU A 298 2.45 46.19 30.45
CA LEU A 298 3.81 46.00 31.01
C LEU A 298 3.89 44.58 31.70
N ARG A 299 4.97 43.78 31.55
CA ARG A 299 6.07 43.50 32.54
C ARG A 299 5.63 42.71 33.80
N THR A 300 6.24 41.61 34.29
CA THR A 300 7.66 41.35 34.65
C THR A 300 7.94 39.88 35.08
N LYS A 301 9.12 39.35 34.68
CA LYS A 301 10.20 38.67 35.46
C LYS A 301 9.85 37.54 36.47
N ARG A 302 10.64 36.47 36.73
CA ARG A 302 11.91 35.81 36.29
C ARG A 302 11.97 34.48 37.14
N PRO A 303 13.13 33.83 37.46
CA PRO A 303 13.75 32.72 36.71
C PRO A 303 14.08 31.47 37.58
N GLY A 304 14.61 30.40 36.99
CA GLY A 304 15.24 29.28 37.71
C GLY A 304 15.99 28.33 36.76
N ILE A 305 17.25 28.05 37.07
CA ILE A 305 18.37 27.54 36.24
C ILE A 305 18.72 26.09 36.73
N PRO A 306 19.80 25.39 36.30
CA PRO A 306 20.18 24.78 35.02
C PRO A 306 20.16 23.22 35.05
N GLY A 307 20.52 22.59 33.93
CA GLY A 307 20.62 21.14 33.76
C GLY A 307 21.85 20.45 34.38
N LEU A 308 21.91 19.13 34.20
CA LEU A 308 23.10 18.32 34.40
C LEU A 308 23.14 17.17 33.39
N CYS A 309 24.26 17.15 32.68
CA CYS A 309 24.79 16.10 31.83
C CYS A 309 25.13 14.86 32.69
N GLY A 310 24.91 13.65 32.18
CA GLY A 310 25.24 12.42 32.93
C GLY A 310 25.08 11.13 32.11
N LYS A 311 26.18 10.71 31.50
CA LYS A 311 26.59 9.33 31.21
C LYS A 311 28.10 9.28 31.55
N PRO A 312 28.72 8.16 31.96
CA PRO A 312 28.54 6.84 31.34
C PRO A 312 28.64 5.61 32.28
N ASP A 313 28.61 4.43 31.65
CA ASP A 313 29.14 3.12 32.07
C ASP A 313 28.39 2.23 33.08
N CYS A 314 27.93 1.09 32.56
CA CYS A 314 27.98 -0.23 33.22
C CYS A 314 28.03 -1.32 32.15
N LEU A 315 29.25 -1.77 31.87
CA LEU A 315 29.60 -3.03 31.22
C LEU A 315 29.66 -4.14 32.29
N ASN A 316 29.46 -5.38 31.85
CA ASN A 316 29.74 -6.66 32.51
C ASN A 316 28.67 -7.26 33.44
N ALA A 317 27.99 -8.29 32.90
CA ALA A 317 27.67 -9.51 33.64
C ALA A 317 27.64 -10.67 32.64
N VAL A 318 28.78 -11.38 32.56
CA VAL A 318 28.87 -12.78 32.15
C VAL A 318 29.01 -13.57 33.45
N GLY A 319 28.12 -14.53 33.66
CA GLY A 319 28.00 -15.39 34.83
C GLY A 319 26.70 -16.17 34.72
#